data_AF-A0A449IE07-F1
#
_entry.id   AF-A0A449IE07-F1
#
_cell.length_a   1.000
_cell.length_b   1.000
_cell.length_c   1.000
_cell.angle_alpha   90.00
_cell.angle_beta   90.00
_cell.angle_gamma   90.00
#
_symmetry.space_group_name_H-M   'P 1'
#
loop_
_entity.id
_entity.type
_entity.pdbx_description
1 polymer ?
#
loop_
_entity_poly.entity_id
_entity_poly.type
_entity_poly.pdbx_seq_one_letter_code
_entity_poly.pdbx_strand_id
1 'polypeptide(L)' 'MTITTFPDGSVCIDDGGISQDAEAARLIADGLSVTELMTALGCSAETAVDYFTKFQTVAPSKP' A
#
# COMPACT_ATOMS: atom_id res chain seq x y z
N MET A 1 1.86 -2.54 17.55
CA MET A 1 0.60 -3.30 17.59
C MET A 1 -0.18 -2.82 18.80
N THR A 2 -1.17 -1.96 18.57
CA THR A 2 -2.04 -1.44 19.64
C THR A 2 -3.45 -1.90 19.36
N ILE A 3 -4.04 -2.65 20.29
CA ILE A 3 -5.41 -3.15 20.16
C ILE A 3 -6.29 -2.22 20.99
N THR A 4 -7.17 -1.47 20.33
CA THR A 4 -8.15 -0.62 21.01
C THR A 4 -9.52 -1.25 20.85
N THR A 5 -10.06 -1.78 21.95
CA THR A 5 -11.41 -2.34 21.99
C THR A 5 -12.41 -1.23 22.32
N PHE A 6 -13.36 -1.00 21.42
CA PHE A 6 -14.46 -0.07 21.66
C PHE A 6 -15.51 -0.70 22.57
N PRO A 7 -16.29 0.10 23.31
CA PRO A 7 -17.34 -0.40 24.22
C PRO A 7 -18.47 -1.17 23.52
N ASP A 8 -18.58 -1.08 22.19
CA ASP A 8 -19.51 -1.86 21.36
C ASP A 8 -18.99 -3.30 21.07
N GLY A 9 -17.81 -3.66 21.58
CA GLY A 9 -17.16 -4.95 21.30
C GLY A 9 -16.42 -4.99 19.96
N SER A 10 -16.52 -3.93 19.16
CA SER A 10 -15.72 -3.73 17.95
C SER A 10 -14.25 -3.53 18.32
N VAL A 11 -13.35 -4.26 17.65
CA VAL A 11 -11.90 -4.17 17.87
C VAL A 11 -11.29 -3.37 16.72
N CYS A 12 -10.70 -2.20 17.02
CA CYS A 12 -9.77 -1.58 16.09
C CYS A 12 -8.36 -2.10 16.38
N ILE A 13 -7.85 -2.88 15.44
CA ILE A 13 -6.45 -3.26 15.41
C ILE A 13 -5.74 -2.11 14.71
N ASP A 14 -5.12 -1.22 15.50
CA ASP A 14 -4.14 -0.28 14.96
C ASP A 14 -2.85 -1.08 14.76
N ASP A 15 -2.83 -1.80 13.64
CA ASP A 15 -1.58 -2.23 13.05
C ASP A 15 -1.00 -0.95 12.47
N GLY A 16 -0.05 -0.33 13.18
CA GLY A 16 0.84 0.70 12.63
C GLY A 16 1.70 0.20 11.46
N GLY A 17 1.21 -0.82 10.75
CA GLY A 17 1.62 -1.22 9.44
C GLY A 17 1.52 -0.03 8.50
N ILE A 18 2.59 0.11 7.75
CA ILE A 18 2.77 1.08 6.69
C ILE A 18 1.45 1.15 5.90
N SER A 19 0.87 2.35 5.77
CA SER A 19 -0.38 2.51 5.01
C SER A 19 -0.24 1.83 3.66
N GLN A 20 -1.31 1.22 3.15
CA GLN A 20 -1.27 0.45 1.89
C GLN A 20 -0.64 1.25 0.74
N ASP A 21 -0.81 2.58 0.71
CA ASP A 21 -0.09 3.53 -0.15
C ASP A 21 1.44 3.49 -0.01
N ALA A 22 1.96 3.51 1.22
CA ALA A 22 3.40 3.50 1.49
C ALA A 22 4.02 2.11 1.28
N GLU A 23 3.24 1.04 1.46
CA GLU A 23 3.65 -0.31 1.05
C GLU A 23 3.69 -0.42 -0.48
N ALA A 24 2.66 0.06 -1.17
CA ALA A 24 2.62 0.13 -2.63
C ALA A 24 3.79 0.93 -3.20
N ALA A 25 4.06 2.12 -2.66
CA ALA A 25 5.18 2.97 -3.07
C ALA A 25 6.53 2.26 -2.92
N ARG A 26 6.73 1.52 -1.83
CA ARG A 26 7.95 0.76 -1.59
C ARG A 26 8.11 -0.39 -2.58
N LEU A 27 7.04 -1.14 -2.84
CA LEU A 27 7.03 -2.26 -3.80
C LEU A 27 7.31 -1.76 -5.23
N ILE A 28 6.73 -0.62 -5.62
CA ILE A 28 6.97 0.01 -6.93
C ILE A 28 8.41 0.51 -7.03
N ALA A 29 8.96 1.10 -5.96
CA ALA A 29 10.35 1.54 -5.90
C ALA A 29 11.36 0.36 -5.95
N ASP A 30 10.97 -0.82 -5.47
CA ASP A 30 11.75 -2.06 -5.58
C ASP A 30 11.75 -2.61 -7.02
N GLY A 31 10.86 -2.11 -7.88
CA GLY A 31 10.77 -2.47 -9.29
C GLY A 31 9.74 -3.56 -9.61
N LEU A 32 8.83 -3.86 -8.68
CA LEU A 32 7.75 -4.82 -8.91
C LEU A 32 6.83 -4.37 -10.05
N SER A 33 6.30 -5.32 -10.80
CA SER A 33 5.29 -5.05 -11.83
C SER A 33 3.89 -4.89 -11.23
N VAL A 34 2.96 -4.29 -11.98
CA VAL A 34 1.54 -4.13 -11.57
C VAL A 34 0.93 -5.45 -11.09
N THR A 35 1.19 -6.56 -11.77
CA THR A 35 0.66 -7.89 -11.40
C THR A 35 1.23 -8.41 -10.08
N GLU A 36 2.50 -8.11 -9.79
CA GLU A 36 3.14 -8.47 -8.52
C GLU A 36 2.61 -7.60 -7.39
N LEU A 37 2.38 -6.31 -7.67
CA LEU A 37 1.76 -5.35 -6.75
C LEU A 37 0.34 -5.79 -6.37
N MET A 38 -0.47 -6.24 -7.34
CA MET A 38 -1.80 -6.81 -7.09
C MET A 38 -1.74 -8.01 -6.15
N THR A 39 -0.76 -8.90 -6.37
CA THR A 39 -0.59 -10.11 -5.56
C THR A 39 -0.11 -9.77 -4.15
N ALA A 40 0.82 -8.81 -4.04
CA ALA A 40 1.38 -8.38 -2.76
C ALA A 40 0.38 -7.62 -1.88
N LEU A 41 -0.43 -6.74 -2.49
CA LEU A 41 -1.42 -5.92 -1.79
C LEU A 41 -2.81 -6.58 -1.72
N GLY A 42 -3.04 -7.66 -2.47
CA GLY A 42 -4.34 -8.31 -2.58
C GLY A 42 -5.42 -7.40 -3.18
N CYS A 43 -5.06 -6.51 -4.11
CA CYS A 43 -5.95 -5.50 -4.67
C CYS A 43 -6.29 -5.76 -6.15
N SER A 44 -7.34 -5.07 -6.63
CA SER A 44 -7.78 -5.14 -8.03
C SER A 44 -6.76 -4.54 -8.99
N ALA A 45 -6.79 -4.95 -10.26
CA ALA A 45 -5.89 -4.44 -11.29
C ALA A 45 -5.99 -2.92 -11.43
N GLU A 46 -7.20 -2.36 -11.38
CA GLU A 46 -7.43 -0.91 -11.45
C GLU A 46 -6.72 -0.17 -10.30
N THR A 47 -6.84 -0.68 -9.08
CA THR A 47 -6.18 -0.12 -7.88
C THR A 47 -4.66 -0.23 -7.96
N ALA A 48 -4.13 -1.38 -8.41
CA ALA A 48 -2.70 -1.56 -8.59
C ALA A 48 -2.14 -0.63 -9.67
N VAL A 49 -2.86 -0.43 -10.79
CA VAL A 49 -2.46 0.52 -11.85
C VAL A 49 -2.49 1.96 -11.34
N ASP A 50 -3.49 2.33 -10.54
CA ASP A 50 -3.55 3.66 -9.91
C ASP A 50 -2.33 3.91 -9.02
N TYR A 51 -2.02 2.97 -8.12
CA TYR A 51 -0.82 3.04 -7.29
C TYR A 51 0.47 3.08 -8.12
N PHE A 52 0.57 2.21 -9.13
CA PHE A 52 1.73 2.17 -10.02
C PHE A 52 1.94 3.52 -10.71
N THR A 53 0.89 4.11 -11.27
CA THR A 53 0.95 5.40 -11.96
C THR A 53 1.29 6.54 -10.97
N LYS A 54 0.66 6.53 -9.80
CA LYS A 54 0.84 7.54 -8.74
C LYS A 54 2.25 7.54 -8.16
N PHE A 55 2.86 6.37 -7.99
CA PHE A 55 4.19 6.25 -7.35
C PHE A 55 5.36 6.11 -8.33
N GLN A 56 5.13 5.67 -9.57
CA GLN A 56 6.17 5.65 -10.61
C GLN A 56 6.53 7.08 -11.07
N THR A 57 5.59 8.03 -10.95
CA THR A 57 5.79 9.44 -11.32
C THR A 57 6.52 10.28 -10.25
N VAL A 58 6.64 9.78 -9.01
CA VAL A 58 7.38 10.47 -7.92
C VAL A 58 8.83 10.01 -7.79
N ALA A 59 9.32 9.08 -8.62
CA ALA A 59 10.76 8.90 -8.78
C ALA A 59 11.30 10.17 -9.45
N PRO A 60 12.04 11.06 -8.75
CA PRO A 60 12.52 12.28 -9.35
C PRO A 60 13.44 11.90 -10.51
N SER A 61 13.03 12.29 -11.72
CA SER A 61 13.92 12.47 -12.84
C SER A 61 15.11 13.30 -12.36
N LYS A 62 16.22 12.63 -12.07
CA LYS A 62 17.46 13.25 -11.60
C LYS A 62 17.95 14.23 -12.68
N PRO A 63 18.17 15.53 -12.38
CA PRO A 63 18.92 16.40 -13.27
C PRO A 63 20.40 16.02 -13.34
#